data_AF-A0A1B5FPG6-F1
#
_entry.id   AF-A0A1B5FPG6-F1
#
_cell.length_a   1.000
_cell.length_b   1.000
_cell.length_c   1.000
_cell.angle_alpha   90.00
_cell.angle_beta   90.00
_cell.angle_gamma   90.00
#
_symmetry.space_group_name_H-M   'P 1'
#
loop_
_entity.id
_entity.type
_entity.pdbx_description
1 polymer ?
#
loop_
_entity_poly.entity_id
_entity_poly.type
_entity_poly.pdbx_seq_one_letter_code
_entity_poly.pdbx_strand_id
1 'polypeptide(L)' 'MEKTDISSAYRRLKSPNIKTRKRALKIIKDVKRNSGKR' A
#
# COMPACT_ATOMS: atom_id res chain seq x y z
N MET A 1 -6.97 12.83 -5.87
CA MET A 1 -6.69 11.61 -5.07
C MET A 1 -5.19 11.41 -5.12
N GLU A 2 -4.48 11.79 -4.06
CA GLU A 2 -3.02 11.67 -4.03
C GLU A 2 -2.63 10.25 -4.41
N LYS A 3 -1.82 10.12 -5.47
CA LYS A 3 -1.19 8.86 -5.85
C LYS A 3 -0.33 8.45 -4.66
N THR A 4 -0.87 7.65 -3.77
CA THR A 4 -0.09 7.02 -2.71
C THR A 4 0.84 6.07 -3.44
N ASP A 5 2.05 6.56 -3.68
CA ASP A 5 3.02 5.88 -4.51
C ASP A 5 3.27 4.47 -3.97
N ILE A 6 3.06 3.46 -4.81
CA ILE A 6 3.21 2.05 -4.45
C ILE A 6 4.61 1.82 -3.87
N SER A 7 5.62 2.52 -4.39
CA SER A 7 6.99 2.49 -3.89
C SER A 7 7.07 2.91 -2.42
N SER A 8 6.34 3.95 -2.03
CA SER A 8 6.23 4.41 -0.65
C SER A 8 5.48 3.41 0.25
N ALA A 9 4.47 2.71 -0.27
CA ALA A 9 3.79 1.66 0.48
C ALA A 9 4.74 0.49 0.79
N TYR A 10 5.58 0.05 -0.17
CA TYR A 10 6.58 -0.99 0.06
C TYR A 10 7.63 -0.60 1.11
N ARG A 11 8.05 0.67 1.15
CA ARG A 11 8.94 1.17 2.21
C ARG A 11 8.26 1.11 3.59
N ARG A 12 6.98 1.52 3.67
CA ARG A 12 6.19 1.55 4.91
C ARG A 12 5.88 0.17 5.48
N LEU A 13 5.96 -0.91 4.68
CA LEU A 13 5.85 -2.29 5.18
C LEU A 13 6.95 -2.66 6.18
N LYS A 14 8.12 -2.03 6.09
CA LYS A 14 9.24 -2.26 7.00
C LYS A 14 9.19 -1.41 8.27
N SER A 15 8.13 -0.61 8.46
CA SER A 15 7.99 0.23 9.65
C SER A 15 7.68 -0.60 10.90
N PRO A 16 8.27 -0.27 12.07
CA PRO A 16 7.92 -0.91 13.33
C PRO A 16 6.48 -0.61 13.78
N ASN A 17 5.89 0.48 13.28
CA ASN A 17 4.53 0.87 13.62
C ASN A 17 3.48 -0.01 12.91
N ILE A 18 2.71 -0.76 13.71
CA ILE A 18 1.67 -1.65 13.21
C ILE A 18 0.59 -0.94 12.38
N LYS A 19 0.19 0.29 12.75
CA LYS A 19 -0.83 1.06 12.01
C LYS A 19 -0.29 1.45 10.62
N THR A 20 0.98 1.83 10.54
CA THR A 20 1.67 2.16 9.29
C THR A 20 1.76 0.95 8.36
N ARG A 21 2.16 -0.21 8.90
CA ARG A 21 2.18 -1.48 8.16
C ARG A 21 0.80 -1.88 7.63
N LYS A 22 -0.25 -1.80 8.46
CA LYS A 22 -1.63 -2.13 8.06
C LYS A 22 -2.13 -1.23 6.92
N ARG A 23 -1.84 0.08 6.99
CA ARG A 23 -2.19 1.02 5.91
C ARG A 23 -1.44 0.70 4.61
N ALA A 24 -0.14 0.42 4.70
CA ALA A 24 0.66 0.02 3.54
C ALA A 24 0.13 -1.25 2.86
N LEU A 25 -0.20 -2.28 3.66
CA LEU A 25 -0.80 -3.51 3.17
C LEU A 25 -2.13 -3.26 2.45
N LYS A 26 -2.98 -2.38 2.99
CA LYS A 26 -4.26 -2.02 2.35
C LYS A 26 -4.04 -1.42 0.97
N ILE A 27 -3.14 -0.44 0.85
CA ILE A 27 -2.81 0.22 -0.43
C ILE A 27 -2.32 -0.81 -1.47
N ILE A 28 -1.39 -1.68 -1.08
CA ILE A 28 -0.84 -2.71 -1.98
C ILE A 28 -1.95 -3.68 -2.45
N LYS A 29 -2.84 -4.10 -1.55
CA LYS A 29 -3.97 -4.98 -1.88
C LYS A 29 -4.98 -4.31 -2.80
N ASP A 30 -5.30 -3.04 -2.55
CA ASP A 30 -6.24 -2.27 -3.36
C ASP A 30 -5.70 -2.08 -4.79
N VAL A 31 -4.40 -1.78 -4.92
CA VAL A 31 -3.73 -1.70 -6.24
C VAL A 31 -3.75 -3.05 -6.96
N LYS A 32 -3.38 -4.14 -6.27
CA LYS A 32 -3.40 -5.49 -6.86
C LYS A 32 -4.80 -5.93 -7.30
N ARG A 33 -5.83 -5.55 -6.54
CA ARG A 33 -7.24 -5.84 -6.88
C ARG A 33 -7.69 -5.03 -8.10
N ASN A 34 -7.23 -3.78 -8.22
CA ASN A 34 -7.59 -2.91 -9.34
C ASN A 34 -6.77 -3.20 -10.61
N SER A 35 -5.57 -3.77 -10.51
CA SER A 35 -4.75 -4.13 -11.68
C SER A 35 -5.31 -5.31 -12.47
N GLY A 36 -6.07 -6.20 -11.84
CA GLY A 36 -6.73 -7.35 -12.50
C GLY A 36 -8.16 -7.07 -12.98
N LYS A 37 -8.66 -5.84 -12.81
CA LYS A 37 -10.00 -5.42 -13.27
C LYS A 37 -9.96 -4.56 -14.54
N ARG A 38 -8.83 -4.55 -15.24
CA ARG A 38 -8.67 -3.90 -16.55
C ARG A 38 -8.76 -4.91 -17.66
#